data_AF-A0AAW8QFZ0-F1
#
_entry.id   AF-A0AAW8QFZ0-F1
#
_cell.length_a   1.000
_cell.length_b   1.000
_cell.length_c   1.000
_cell.angle_alpha   90.00
_cell.angle_beta   90.00
_cell.angle_gamma   90.00
#
_symmetry.space_group_name_H-M   'P 1'
#
loop_
_entity.id
_entity.type
_entity.pdbx_description
1 polymer ?
#
loop_
_entity_poly.entity_id
_entity_poly.type
_entity_poly.pdbx_seq_one_letter_code
_entity_poly.pdbx_strand_id
1 'polypeptide(L)'
;MNKRNLLLTIQTGLIILLNGCTDTSLAQNKVIVPKIGYSGNADNASYSEAQIKIEGSCVYLMNTNDRVIPIFATKDAHWNSNKYLLIVDSKEYKDGDTIAYGNGEAYPINLNNYKWIIKPDTTCDLSKGVIINQFIEPLTKK
;
A
#
# COMPACT_ATOMS: atom_id res chain seq x y z
N MET A 1 9.11 -74.02 -20.95
CA MET A 1 8.06 -73.60 -21.90
C MET A 1 6.83 -73.15 -21.13
N ASN A 2 6.54 -71.84 -21.06
CA ASN A 2 5.22 -71.31 -21.38
C ASN A 2 5.28 -69.77 -21.54
N LYS A 3 4.66 -69.27 -22.61
CA LYS A 3 4.60 -67.86 -23.01
C LYS A 3 3.42 -67.17 -22.30
N ARG A 4 3.54 -65.88 -21.96
CA ARG A 4 2.78 -64.78 -22.59
C ARG A 4 2.96 -63.44 -21.86
N ASN A 5 3.21 -62.42 -22.66
CA ASN A 5 3.23 -60.99 -22.34
C ASN A 5 1.87 -60.48 -21.84
N LEU A 6 1.89 -59.48 -20.96
CA LEU A 6 0.85 -58.44 -20.95
C LEU A 6 1.49 -57.09 -20.61
N LEU A 7 1.63 -56.24 -21.63
CA LEU A 7 1.84 -54.80 -21.49
C LEU A 7 0.52 -54.18 -21.01
N LEU A 8 0.56 -53.36 -19.97
CA LEU A 8 -0.46 -52.34 -19.70
C LEU A 8 0.24 -51.10 -19.13
N THR A 9 0.44 -50.14 -20.02
CA THR A 9 0.66 -48.72 -19.73
C THR A 9 -0.48 -48.16 -18.89
N ILE A 10 -0.21 -47.24 -17.97
CA ILE A 10 -0.99 -45.99 -17.76
C ILE A 10 -0.11 -45.01 -16.95
N GLN A 11 0.22 -43.90 -17.61
CA GLN A 11 0.71 -42.65 -17.02
C GLN A 11 -0.33 -42.07 -16.06
N THR A 12 0.13 -41.39 -15.01
CA THR A 12 -0.39 -40.11 -14.41
C THR A 12 0.03 -40.10 -12.94
N GLY A 13 0.63 -39.06 -12.35
CA GLY A 13 0.97 -37.73 -12.82
C GLY A 13 1.89 -37.09 -11.77
N LEU A 14 2.81 -36.27 -12.26
CA LEU A 14 3.71 -35.46 -11.44
C LEU A 14 2.90 -34.28 -10.88
N ILE A 15 2.63 -34.27 -9.57
CA ILE A 15 2.02 -33.12 -8.90
C ILE A 15 3.14 -32.10 -8.64
N ILE A 16 3.28 -31.14 -9.55
CA ILE A 16 4.10 -29.95 -9.32
C ILE A 16 3.24 -28.98 -8.50
N LEU A 17 3.45 -28.94 -7.19
CA LEU A 17 2.97 -27.84 -6.35
C LEU A 17 3.77 -26.59 -6.73
N LEU A 18 3.28 -25.86 -7.73
CA LEU A 18 3.73 -24.49 -7.99
C LEU A 18 3.21 -23.62 -6.84
N ASN A 19 4.01 -23.48 -5.79
CA ASN A 19 3.96 -22.27 -4.97
C ASN A 19 4.35 -21.13 -5.90
N GLY A 20 3.36 -20.48 -6.51
CA GLY A 20 3.57 -19.25 -7.24
C GLY A 20 4.08 -18.21 -6.26
N CYS A 21 5.39 -17.95 -6.28
CA CYS A 21 5.92 -16.69 -5.81
C CYS A 21 5.24 -15.59 -6.62
N THR A 22 4.26 -14.91 -6.04
CA THR A 22 3.75 -13.67 -6.60
C THR A 22 4.91 -12.68 -6.59
N ASP A 23 5.39 -12.31 -7.77
CA ASP A 23 6.46 -11.34 -7.95
C ASP A 23 5.97 -9.96 -7.45
N THR A 24 6.21 -9.68 -6.17
CA THR A 24 5.85 -8.42 -5.51
C THR A 24 6.56 -7.23 -6.16
N SER A 25 7.69 -7.48 -6.84
CA SER A 25 8.47 -6.51 -7.61
C SER A 25 7.66 -5.80 -8.70
N LEU A 26 6.84 -6.53 -9.45
CA LEU A 26 5.98 -5.97 -10.51
C LEU A 26 4.87 -5.09 -9.94
N ALA A 27 4.35 -5.43 -8.76
CA ALA A 27 3.25 -4.71 -8.14
C ALA A 27 3.70 -3.35 -7.57
N GLN A 28 4.92 -3.28 -7.04
CA GLN A 28 5.50 -2.03 -6.53
C GLN A 28 5.81 -1.01 -7.64
N ASN A 29 5.86 -1.40 -8.92
CA ASN A 29 6.05 -0.43 -10.01
C ASN A 29 4.84 0.48 -10.27
N LYS A 30 3.69 0.22 -9.65
CA LYS A 30 2.42 0.92 -9.92
C LYS A 30 1.76 1.49 -8.67
N VAL A 31 2.52 1.78 -7.61
CA VAL A 31 1.96 2.36 -6.38
C VAL A 31 1.33 3.72 -6.70
N ILE A 32 0.06 3.87 -6.31
CA ILE A 32 -0.74 5.09 -6.48
C ILE A 32 -0.78 5.81 -5.14
N VAL A 33 -0.35 7.07 -5.14
CA VAL A 33 -0.35 7.94 -3.96
C VAL A 33 -1.56 8.87 -4.05
N PRO A 34 -2.62 8.67 -3.24
CA PRO A 34 -3.86 9.44 -3.38
C PRO A 34 -3.66 10.91 -3.03
N LYS A 35 -4.22 11.79 -3.86
CA LYS A 35 -4.06 13.24 -3.72
C LYS A 35 -5.36 13.98 -4.02
N ILE A 36 -5.69 14.97 -3.18
CA ILE A 36 -6.84 15.88 -3.37
C ILE A 36 -6.34 17.33 -3.49
N GLY A 37 -7.18 18.20 -4.06
CA GLY A 37 -6.92 19.64 -4.04
C GLY A 37 -7.00 20.22 -2.62
N TYR A 38 -6.24 21.29 -2.36
CA TYR A 38 -6.15 21.98 -1.07
C TYR A 38 -7.54 22.25 -0.45
N SER A 39 -7.76 21.80 0.79
CA SER A 39 -9.05 21.88 1.49
C SER A 39 -9.08 22.87 2.67
N GLY A 40 -8.08 23.76 2.80
CA GLY A 40 -8.01 24.75 3.90
C GLY A 40 -6.98 24.42 4.99
N ASN A 41 -6.80 25.36 5.93
CA ASN A 41 -5.89 25.22 7.07
C ASN A 41 -6.44 24.20 8.08
N ALA A 42 -5.78 23.05 8.18
CA ALA A 42 -6.02 22.13 9.28
C ALA A 42 -5.17 22.57 10.48
N ASP A 43 -5.75 23.41 11.33
CA ASP A 43 -5.16 23.78 12.62
C ASP A 43 -5.47 22.70 13.68
N ASN A 44 -4.41 22.32 14.41
CA ASN A 44 -4.37 21.35 15.51
C ASN A 44 -4.72 19.90 15.14
N ALA A 45 -3.82 19.24 14.40
CA ALA A 45 -3.84 17.79 14.26
C ALA A 45 -3.16 17.12 15.46
N SER A 46 -3.83 16.16 16.10
CA SER A 46 -3.14 15.15 16.89
C SER A 46 -2.19 14.38 15.97
N TYR A 47 -1.02 14.04 16.49
CA TYR A 47 -0.09 13.18 15.77
C TYR A 47 -0.35 11.72 16.12
N SER A 48 -0.35 10.88 15.09
CA SER A 48 -0.35 9.43 15.23
C SER A 48 0.96 8.88 14.65
N GLU A 49 1.49 7.81 15.23
CA GLU A 49 2.60 7.06 14.63
C GLU A 49 2.07 5.82 13.91
N ALA A 50 2.66 5.50 12.76
CA ALA A 50 2.32 4.32 11.98
C ALA A 50 3.53 3.84 11.19
N GLN A 51 3.51 2.56 10.83
CA GLN A 51 4.42 1.98 9.87
C GLN A 51 3.85 2.13 8.45
N ILE A 52 4.68 2.53 7.49
CA ILE A 52 4.32 2.54 6.08
C ILE A 52 4.24 1.10 5.60
N LYS A 53 3.15 0.75 4.91
CA LYS A 53 2.98 -0.55 4.28
C LYS A 53 2.62 -0.41 2.81
N ILE A 54 3.38 -1.06 1.94
CA ILE A 54 3.12 -1.13 0.50
C ILE A 54 2.55 -2.51 0.15
N GLU A 55 1.34 -2.53 -0.40
CA GLU A 55 0.66 -3.75 -0.85
C GLU A 55 0.04 -3.53 -2.23
N GLY A 56 0.58 -4.21 -3.24
CA GLY A 56 0.15 -4.00 -4.61
C GLY A 56 0.40 -2.55 -5.06
N SER A 57 -0.65 -1.90 -5.55
CA SER A 57 -0.65 -0.47 -5.92
C SER A 57 -0.96 0.47 -4.75
N CYS A 58 -1.11 -0.04 -3.52
CA CYS A 58 -1.65 0.71 -2.40
C CYS A 58 -0.59 1.08 -1.37
N VAL A 59 -0.64 2.32 -0.88
CA VAL A 59 0.08 2.76 0.32
C VAL A 59 -0.88 2.74 1.51
N TYR A 60 -0.46 2.13 2.60
CA TYR A 60 -1.18 2.16 3.88
C TYR A 60 -0.28 2.69 4.99
N LEU A 61 -0.92 3.28 5.99
CA LEU A 61 -0.34 3.54 7.30
C LEU A 61 -0.93 2.54 8.28
N MET A 62 -0.06 1.72 8.86
CA MET A 62 -0.38 0.67 9.81
C MET A 62 -0.07 1.16 11.22
N ASN A 63 -1.09 1.48 12.00
CA ASN A 63 -0.95 1.67 13.44
C ASN A 63 -1.41 0.40 14.17
N THR A 64 -1.30 0.36 15.50
CA THR A 64 -1.59 -0.86 16.28
C THR A 64 -3.02 -1.40 16.10
N ASN A 65 -3.99 -0.52 15.80
CA ASN A 65 -5.42 -0.86 15.78
C ASN A 65 -6.05 -0.68 14.39
N ASP A 66 -5.40 0.07 13.50
CA ASP A 66 -5.97 0.53 12.26
C ASP A 66 -4.97 0.45 11.11
N ARG A 67 -5.57 0.19 9.95
CA ARG A 67 -4.97 0.35 8.63
C ARG A 67 -5.71 1.48 7.94
N VAL A 68 -5.00 2.49 7.47
CA VAL A 68 -5.62 3.64 6.78
C VAL A 68 -4.88 3.98 5.49
N ILE A 69 -5.62 4.47 4.50
CA ILE A 69 -5.04 5.05 3.28
C ILE A 69 -4.70 6.53 3.53
N PRO A 70 -3.44 6.94 3.37
CA PRO A 70 -3.07 8.35 3.43
C PRO A 70 -3.55 9.07 2.16
N ILE A 71 -4.26 10.19 2.35
CA ILE A 71 -4.72 11.09 1.28
C ILE A 71 -4.00 12.42 1.44
N PHE A 72 -3.10 12.76 0.51
CA PHE A 72 -2.30 13.97 0.61
C PHE A 72 -3.07 15.17 0.02
N ALA A 73 -3.22 16.24 0.80
CA ALA A 73 -3.93 17.45 0.36
C ALA A 73 -2.98 18.62 0.04
N THR A 74 -1.91 18.78 0.83
CA THR A 74 -0.98 19.92 0.73
C THR A 74 0.44 19.52 0.37
N LYS A 75 0.82 18.28 0.69
CA LYS A 75 2.16 17.73 0.47
C LYS A 75 2.42 17.40 -0.99
N ASP A 76 3.66 17.58 -1.43
CA ASP A 76 4.12 16.92 -2.65
C ASP A 76 4.45 15.47 -2.33
N ALA A 77 3.55 14.56 -2.69
CA ALA A 77 3.66 13.15 -2.40
C ALA A 77 3.52 12.33 -3.68
N HIS A 78 4.51 11.47 -3.95
CA HIS A 78 4.50 10.59 -5.11
C HIS A 78 5.36 9.35 -4.85
N TRP A 79 5.13 8.31 -5.65
CA TRP A 79 5.95 7.10 -5.63
C TRP A 79 7.06 7.18 -6.67
N ASN A 80 8.29 6.90 -6.25
CA ASN A 80 9.42 6.71 -7.15
C ASN A 80 9.60 5.20 -7.41
N SER A 81 9.05 4.71 -8.51
CA SER A 81 9.10 3.29 -8.89
C SER A 81 10.52 2.78 -9.17
N ASN A 82 11.44 3.64 -9.63
CA ASN A 82 12.81 3.23 -9.90
C ASN A 82 13.60 2.93 -8.61
N LYS A 83 13.28 3.64 -7.53
CA LYS A 83 13.94 3.48 -6.23
C LYS A 83 13.12 2.67 -5.22
N TYR A 84 11.84 2.40 -5.53
CA TYR A 84 10.86 1.83 -4.61
C TYR A 84 10.71 2.65 -3.32
N LEU A 85 10.57 3.98 -3.48
CA LEU A 85 10.47 4.93 -2.37
C LEU A 85 9.20 5.77 -2.48
N LEU A 86 8.53 5.97 -1.35
CA LEU A 86 7.52 7.01 -1.20
C LEU A 86 8.26 8.33 -0.93
N ILE A 87 8.02 9.33 -1.76
CA ILE A 87 8.58 10.67 -1.60
C ILE A 87 7.49 11.58 -1.06
N VAL A 88 7.75 12.27 0.06
CA VAL A 88 6.85 13.28 0.62
C VAL A 88 7.64 14.53 0.99
N ASP A 89 7.34 15.68 0.38
CA ASP A 89 8.06 16.96 0.54
C ASP A 89 9.59 16.81 0.42
N SER A 90 10.05 16.08 -0.59
CA SER A 90 11.47 15.75 -0.83
C SER A 90 12.13 14.77 0.15
N LYS A 91 11.41 14.27 1.16
CA LYS A 91 11.91 13.18 2.03
C LYS A 91 11.58 11.83 1.42
N GLU A 92 12.52 10.89 1.51
CA GLU A 92 12.35 9.54 1.00
C GLU A 92 11.98 8.57 2.14
N TYR A 93 10.99 7.72 1.91
CA TYR A 93 10.51 6.72 2.86
C TYR A 93 10.36 5.35 2.17
N LYS A 94 10.66 4.29 2.91
CA LYS A 94 10.58 2.88 2.48
C LYS A 94 9.36 2.18 3.04
N ASP A 95 8.99 1.06 2.42
CA ASP A 95 8.10 0.08 3.04
C ASP A 95 8.69 -0.38 4.38
N GLY A 96 7.89 -0.37 5.45
CA GLY A 96 8.32 -0.71 6.80
C GLY A 96 8.86 0.46 7.64
N ASP A 97 9.11 1.64 7.06
CA ASP A 97 9.53 2.81 7.83
C ASP A 97 8.40 3.24 8.79
N THR A 98 8.79 3.64 10.00
CA THR A 98 7.86 4.29 10.94
C THR A 98 7.86 5.78 10.68
N ILE A 99 6.68 6.40 10.73
CA ILE A 99 6.49 7.84 10.58
C ILE A 99 5.52 8.36 11.63
N ALA A 100 5.52 9.67 11.84
CA ALA A 100 4.43 10.36 12.50
C ALA A 100 3.66 11.20 11.47
N TYR A 101 2.34 11.19 11.58
CA TYR A 101 1.47 11.96 10.69
C TYR A 101 0.42 12.73 11.48
N GLY A 102 0.18 13.96 11.05
CA GLY A 102 -0.87 14.80 11.59
C GLY A 102 -2.17 14.48 10.87
N ASN A 103 -3.17 14.03 11.63
CA ASN A 103 -4.43 13.58 11.09
C ASN A 103 -5.67 14.13 11.81
N GLY A 104 -6.78 14.13 11.07
CA GLY A 104 -8.12 14.06 11.66
C GLY A 104 -8.56 12.60 11.84
N GLU A 105 -9.82 12.40 12.24
CA GLU A 105 -10.40 11.06 12.35
C GLU A 105 -10.40 10.31 11.02
N ALA A 106 -10.16 9.00 11.07
CA ALA A 106 -10.23 8.14 9.89
C ALA A 106 -11.68 7.92 9.46
N TYR A 107 -11.93 7.86 8.16
CA TYR A 107 -13.29 7.76 7.59
C TYR A 107 -13.32 6.87 6.34
N PRO A 108 -14.46 6.26 5.99
CA PRO A 108 -14.58 5.50 4.76
C PRO A 108 -14.44 6.39 3.52
N ILE A 109 -13.57 5.99 2.59
CA ILE A 109 -13.30 6.76 1.39
C ILE A 109 -14.41 6.56 0.38
N ASN A 110 -15.10 7.65 0.05
CA ASN A 110 -15.98 7.73 -1.10
C ASN A 110 -15.30 8.54 -2.22
N LEU A 111 -15.09 7.90 -3.36
CA LEU A 111 -14.39 8.49 -4.52
C LEU A 111 -15.11 9.70 -5.13
N ASN A 112 -16.37 9.96 -4.76
CA ASN A 112 -17.16 11.09 -5.25
C ASN A 112 -17.14 12.29 -4.29
N ASN A 113 -16.63 12.13 -3.06
CA ASN A 113 -16.68 13.19 -2.04
C ASN A 113 -15.60 14.27 -2.22
N TYR A 114 -14.60 14.03 -3.05
CA TYR A 114 -13.45 14.93 -3.20
C TYR A 114 -13.16 15.24 -4.67
N LYS A 115 -12.57 16.43 -4.89
CA LYS A 115 -11.91 16.77 -6.15
C LYS A 115 -10.52 16.14 -6.15
N TRP A 116 -10.45 14.89 -6.59
CA TRP A 116 -9.21 14.13 -6.68
C TRP A 116 -8.27 14.68 -7.75
N ILE A 117 -7.01 14.86 -7.38
CA ILE A 117 -5.89 15.02 -8.33
C ILE A 117 -5.42 13.63 -8.74
N ILE A 118 -5.26 12.72 -7.77
CA ILE A 118 -4.95 11.30 -7.98
C ILE A 118 -5.91 10.48 -7.11
N LYS A 119 -6.76 9.67 -7.74
CA LYS A 119 -7.67 8.76 -7.01
C LYS A 119 -6.89 7.57 -6.46
N PRO A 120 -7.25 7.03 -5.28
CA PRO A 120 -6.72 5.74 -4.84
C PRO A 120 -7.11 4.65 -5.85
N ASP A 121 -6.29 3.60 -5.93
CA ASP A 121 -6.63 2.41 -6.70
C ASP A 121 -7.86 1.73 -6.06
N THR A 122 -8.83 1.32 -6.89
CA THR A 122 -10.04 0.64 -6.45
C THR A 122 -9.77 -0.75 -5.88
N THR A 123 -8.57 -1.32 -6.09
CA THR A 123 -8.16 -2.56 -5.44
C THR A 123 -7.74 -2.36 -3.99
N CYS A 124 -7.55 -1.12 -3.54
CA CYS A 124 -7.20 -0.83 -2.15
C CYS A 124 -8.41 -1.00 -1.21
N ASP A 125 -8.14 -1.29 0.06
CA ASP A 125 -9.15 -1.25 1.11
C ASP A 125 -9.52 0.21 1.41
N LEU A 126 -10.64 0.65 0.84
CA LEU A 126 -11.16 2.01 0.98
C LEU A 126 -11.98 2.22 2.26
N SER A 127 -12.04 1.23 3.17
CA SER A 127 -12.86 1.31 4.39
C SER A 127 -12.41 2.40 5.36
N LYS A 128 -11.12 2.74 5.35
CA LYS A 128 -10.56 3.81 6.18
C LYS A 128 -9.49 4.60 5.43
N GLY A 129 -9.71 5.90 5.31
CA GLY A 129 -8.79 6.89 4.79
C GLY A 129 -8.58 8.02 5.77
N VAL A 130 -7.50 8.75 5.57
CA VAL A 130 -7.15 9.89 6.41
C VAL A 130 -6.50 10.99 5.57
N ILE A 131 -6.94 12.23 5.77
CA ILE A 131 -6.30 13.38 5.12
C ILE A 131 -5.01 13.71 5.87
N ILE A 132 -3.90 13.66 5.15
CA ILE A 132 -2.56 13.92 5.68
C ILE A 132 -2.25 15.40 5.56
N ASN A 133 -2.10 16.05 6.72
CA ASN A 133 -1.67 17.44 6.81
C ASN A 133 -0.19 17.57 7.20
N GLN A 134 0.31 16.62 7.99
CA GLN A 134 1.73 16.50 8.35
C GLN A 134 2.19 15.06 8.11
N PHE A 135 3.43 14.90 7.67
CA PHE A 135 4.08 13.62 7.44
C PHE A 135 5.58 13.78 7.71
N ILE A 136 6.03 13.28 8.85
CA ILE A 136 7.35 13.55 9.42
C ILE A 136 7.96 12.27 9.98
N GLU A 137 9.24 12.36 10.35
CA GLU A 137 9.91 11.30 11.10
C GLU A 137 9.17 10.98 12.41
N PRO A 138 9.31 9.76 12.96
CA PRO A 138 8.71 9.39 14.24
C PRO A 138 9.00 10.41 15.33
N LEU A 139 8.01 10.69 16.19
CA LEU A 139 8.19 11.61 17.31
C LEU A 139 9.12 10.98 18.34
N THR A 140 9.03 9.67 18.50
CA THR A 140 9.89 8.90 19.41
C THR A 140 10.94 8.15 18.59
N LYS A 141 12.20 8.56 18.68
CA LYS A 141 13.31 7.75 18.17
C LYS A 141 13.49 6.57 19.13
N LYS A 142 13.15 5.36 18.69
CA LYS A 142 13.48 4.12 19.40
C LYS A 142 14.95 3.78 19.23
#